data_AF-A0A7W5JXZ9-F1
#
_entry.id   AF-A0A7W5JXZ9-F1
#
_cell.length_a   1.000
_cell.length_b   1.000
_cell.length_c   1.000
_cell.angle_alpha   90.00
_cell.angle_beta   90.00
_cell.angle_gamma   90.00
#
_symmetry.space_group_name_H-M   'P 1'
#
loop_
_entity.id
_entity.type
_entity.pdbx_description
1 polymer ?
#
loop_
_entity_poly.entity_id
_entity_poly.type
_entity_poly.pdbx_seq_one_letter_code
_entity_poly.pdbx_strand_id
1 'polypeptide(L)' 'MAMENDLHKLNGIGPKHTEMLESIGVDSIKELSHRNPASLTQMILDRHGRVIGVSEKQVSAWIDEAKSQQG' A
#
# COMPACT_ATOMS: atom_id res chain seq x y z
N MET A 1 -3.23 -1.47 -19.55
CA MET A 1 -3.96 -0.75 -18.48
C MET A 1 -3.02 0.28 -17.92
N ALA A 2 -3.36 1.56 -18.04
CA ALA A 2 -2.62 2.61 -17.34
C ALA A 2 -2.89 2.44 -15.85
N MET A 3 -1.85 2.42 -15.03
CA MET A 3 -2.02 2.52 -13.59
C MET A 3 -2.45 3.96 -13.30
N GLU A 4 -3.74 4.20 -13.08
CA GLU A 4 -4.29 5.54 -12.76
C GLU A 4 -3.90 6.05 -11.37
N ASN A 5 -3.18 5.20 -10.62
CA ASN A 5 -2.89 5.34 -9.20
C ASN A 5 -1.40 5.64 -8.99
N ASP A 6 -1.06 6.64 -8.17
CA ASP A 6 0.33 7.06 -7.87
C ASP A 6 1.16 6.05 -7.06
N LEU A 7 0.56 5.01 -6.48
CA LEU A 7 1.22 4.00 -5.63
C LEU A 7 2.33 3.24 -6.36
N HIS A 8 2.28 3.13 -7.70
CA HIS A 8 3.35 2.53 -8.49
C HIS A 8 4.70 3.28 -8.39
N LYS A 9 4.68 4.53 -7.92
CA LYS A 9 5.90 5.31 -7.64
C LYS A 9 6.64 4.81 -6.40
N LEU A 10 5.98 4.01 -5.56
CA LEU A 10 6.57 3.47 -4.34
C LEU A 10 7.36 2.18 -4.60
N ASN A 11 8.55 2.07 -4.01
CA ASN A 11 9.42 0.92 -4.20
C ASN A 11 8.80 -0.35 -3.60
N GLY A 12 8.73 -1.41 -4.41
CA GLY A 12 8.14 -2.68 -4.02
C GLY A 12 6.61 -2.75 -4.16
N ILE A 13 5.94 -1.68 -4.59
CA ILE A 13 4.54 -1.74 -5.02
C ILE A 13 4.48 -2.08 -6.51
N GLY A 14 3.89 -3.24 -6.81
CA GLY A 14 3.63 -3.68 -8.18
C GLY A 14 2.14 -3.70 -8.49
N PRO A 15 1.74 -4.17 -9.69
CA PRO A 15 0.34 -4.25 -10.09
C PRO A 15 -0.54 -4.97 -9.05
N LYS A 16 -0.07 -6.14 -8.59
CA LYS A 16 -0.79 -6.96 -7.60
C LYS A 16 -0.96 -6.27 -6.24
N HIS A 17 0.05 -5.52 -5.80
CA HIS A 17 -0.03 -4.75 -4.56
C HIS A 17 -0.96 -3.55 -4.72
N THR A 18 -0.97 -2.93 -5.90
CA THR A 18 -1.85 -1.82 -6.25
C THR A 18 -3.32 -2.26 -6.21
N GLU A 19 -3.67 -3.33 -6.91
CA GLU A 19 -5.03 -3.90 -6.90
C GLU A 19 -5.49 -4.30 -5.49
N MET A 20 -4.58 -4.85 -4.67
CA MET A 20 -4.84 -5.20 -3.28
C MET A 20 -5.11 -3.97 -2.41
N LEU A 21 -4.30 -2.92 -2.56
CA LEU A 21 -4.47 -1.66 -1.84
C LEU A 21 -5.77 -0.95 -2.27
N GLU A 22 -6.09 -0.95 -3.55
CA GLU A 22 -7.35 -0.40 -4.08
C GLU A 22 -8.57 -1.15 -3.55
N SER A 23 -8.49 -2.48 -3.46
CA SER A 23 -9.54 -3.34 -2.89
C SER A 23 -9.87 -2.99 -1.43
N ILE A 24 -8.90 -2.47 -0.67
CA ILE A 24 -9.09 -2.00 0.72
C ILE A 24 -9.27 -0.47 0.82
N GLY A 25 -9.48 0.20 -0.31
CA GLY A 25 -9.76 1.64 -0.39
C GLY A 25 -8.53 2.54 -0.29
N VAL A 26 -7.35 2.05 -0.68
CA VAL A 26 -6.11 2.83 -0.80
C VAL A 26 -5.73 2.92 -2.27
N ASP A 27 -6.05 4.05 -2.91
CA ASP A 27 -5.91 4.29 -4.36
C ASP A 27 -4.87 5.37 -4.71
N SER A 28 -4.18 5.94 -3.72
CA SER A 28 -3.15 6.95 -3.92
C SER A 28 -2.11 6.98 -2.80
N ILE A 29 -0.93 7.55 -3.09
CA ILE A 29 0.13 7.84 -2.11
C ILE A 29 -0.43 8.65 -0.93
N LYS A 30 -1.31 9.61 -1.20
CA LYS A 30 -1.93 10.43 -0.15
C LYS A 30 -2.74 9.60 0.83
N GLU A 31 -3.63 8.77 0.32
CA GLU A 31 -4.43 7.84 1.13
C GLU A 31 -3.53 6.92 1.96
N LEU A 32 -2.49 6.36 1.33
CA LEU A 32 -1.56 5.45 2.00
C LEU A 32 -0.80 6.13 3.14
N SER A 33 -0.32 7.36 2.94
CA SER A 33 0.45 8.10 3.94
C SER A 33 -0.29 8.36 5.26
N HIS A 34 -1.63 8.43 5.18
CA HIS A 34 -2.51 8.67 6.32
C HIS A 34 -2.93 7.36 7.02
N ARG A 35 -2.63 6.20 6.44
CA ARG A 35 -2.93 4.91 7.06
C ARG A 35 -1.94 4.57 8.17
N ASN A 36 -2.41 3.73 9.08
CA ASN A 36 -1.57 3.10 10.11
C ASN A 36 -1.02 1.76 9.57
N PRO A 37 0.29 1.48 9.68
CA PRO A 37 0.89 0.26 9.13
C PRO A 37 0.32 -1.02 9.72
N ALA A 38 0.07 -1.07 11.04
CA ALA A 38 -0.49 -2.24 11.69
C ALA A 38 -1.93 -2.49 11.24
N SER A 39 -2.74 -1.43 11.21
CA SER A 39 -4.14 -1.51 10.74
C SER A 39 -4.22 -1.93 9.27
N LEU A 40 -3.41 -1.35 8.40
CA LEU A 40 -3.38 -1.67 6.98
C LEU A 40 -2.93 -3.11 6.73
N THR A 41 -1.90 -3.57 7.46
CA THR A 41 -1.44 -4.96 7.39
C THR A 41 -2.54 -5.94 7.82
N GLN A 42 -3.29 -5.62 8.88
CA GLN A 42 -4.44 -6.41 9.32
C GLN A 42 -5.56 -6.43 8.28
N MET A 43 -5.90 -5.29 7.66
CA MET A 43 -6.91 -5.22 6.59
C MET A 43 -6.53 -6.07 5.38
N ILE A 44 -5.25 -6.03 4.98
CA ILE A 44 -4.73 -6.88 3.90
C ILE A 44 -4.88 -8.36 4.27
N LEU A 45 -4.50 -8.72 5.50
CA LEU A 45 -4.59 -10.10 5.99
C LEU A 45 -6.04 -10.59 6.07
N ASP A 46 -6.96 -9.76 6.54
CA ASP A 46 -8.38 -10.08 6.65
C ASP A 46 -9.02 -10.30 5.27
N ARG A 47 -8.72 -9.42 4.31
CA ARG A 47 -9.37 -9.45 2.99
C ARG A 47 -8.71 -10.39 1.98
N HIS A 48 -7.38 -10.51 2.01
CA HIS A 48 -6.61 -11.27 1.02
C HIS A 48 -5.88 -12.47 1.62
N GLY A 49 -5.89 -12.63 2.95
CA GLY A 49 -5.08 -13.63 3.62
C GLY A 49 -3.60 -13.26 3.62
N ARG A 50 -2.75 -14.27 3.87
CA ARG A 50 -1.31 -14.06 3.92
C ARG A 50 -0.75 -13.82 2.51
N VAL A 51 -0.38 -12.57 2.23
CA VAL A 51 0.26 -12.20 0.95
C VAL A 51 1.77 -12.31 1.08
N ILE A 52 2.39 -13.11 0.22
CA ILE A 52 3.86 -13.25 0.17
C ILE A 52 4.48 -11.91 -0.23
N GLY A 53 5.43 -11.43 0.56
CA GLY A 53 6.10 -10.14 0.33
C GLY A 53 5.45 -8.94 1.02
N VAL A 54 4.27 -9.11 1.62
CA VAL A 54 3.62 -8.09 2.45
C VAL A 54 3.85 -8.43 3.92
N SER A 55 4.54 -7.55 4.63
CA SER A 55 4.75 -7.63 6.06
C SER A 55 4.54 -6.25 6.68
N GLU A 56 4.33 -6.17 7.99
CA GLU A 56 4.17 -4.89 8.68
C GLU A 56 5.35 -3.94 8.41
N LYS A 57 6.58 -4.48 8.32
CA LYS A 57 7.77 -3.70 7.93
C LYS A 57 7.67 -3.15 6.51
N GLN A 58 7.22 -3.97 5.56
CA GLN A 58 7.05 -3.55 4.16
C GLN A 58 5.98 -2.47 4.05
N VAL A 59 4.84 -2.68 4.72
CA VAL A 59 3.74 -1.72 4.75
C VAL A 59 4.18 -0.41 5.41
N SER A 60 4.94 -0.49 6.50
CA SER A 60 5.53 0.69 7.14
C SER A 60 6.49 1.42 6.21
N ALA A 61 7.31 0.71 5.43
CA ALA A 61 8.21 1.32 4.46
C ALA A 61 7.43 2.06 3.35
N TRP A 62 6.36 1.45 2.84
CA TRP A 62 5.50 2.12 1.85
C TRP A 62 4.85 3.38 2.40
N ILE A 63 4.38 3.36 3.65
CA ILE A 63 3.77 4.53 4.31
C ILE A 63 4.80 5.63 4.55
N ASP A 64 6.02 5.28 4.97
CA ASP A 64 7.12 6.24 5.18
C ASP A 64 7.54 6.91 3.87
N GLU A 65 7.73 6.10 2.82
CA GLU A 65 8.05 6.60 1.49
C GLU A 65 6.90 7.45 0.92
N ALA A 66 5.64 7.06 1.17
CA ALA A 66 4.47 7.85 0.79
C ALA A 66 4.40 9.20 1.48
N LYS A 67 4.83 9.30 2.75
CA LYS A 67 4.94 10.57 3.46
C LYS A 67 6.06 11.43 2.85
N SER A 68 7.18 10.82 2.48
CA SER A 68 8.30 11.51 1.84
C SER A 68 7.95 12.06 0.45
N GLN A 69 7.13 11.34 -0.32
CA GLN A 69 6.66 11.73 -1.65
C GLN A 69 5.56 12.83 -1.65
N GLN A 70 4.99 13.15 -0.49
CA GLN A 70 4.02 14.24 -0.33
C GLN A 70 4.61 15.55 0.18
N GLY A 71 5.94 15.56 0.43
CA GLY A 71 6.69 16.76 0.79
C GLY A 71 6.98 17.67 -0.38
#